data_AF-A0A2K9B3G3-F1
#
_entry.id   AF-A0A2K9B3G3-F1
#
_cell.length_a   1.000
_cell.length_b   1.000
_cell.length_c   1.000
_cell.angle_alpha   90.00
_cell.angle_beta   90.00
_cell.angle_gamma   90.00
#
_symmetry.space_group_name_H-M   'P 1'
#
loop_
_entity.id
_entity.type
_entity.pdbx_description
1 polymer ?
#
loop_
_entity_poly.entity_id
_entity_poly.type
_entity_poly.pdbx_seq_one_letter_code
_entity_poly.pdbx_strand_id
1 'polypeptide(L)'
;MKAYSTLFLALALSGCSFVEDRSEEPVEIIDVSDGTRSYISGKSVQSDTIQYTVRSGDTLGSIAKKMLGNAQRYLEIAELNNIEPQAPIYVGQQLQLPSKGLILVKPRSNQQVRNQKEQSTEQPTVSTSEIDTLLSEQRYYEAIEYARAQEDLADNNQLQEKLIIAAQNQVRQLRQQGSVGEAEELLQLLIDDERLSESSQQILQSNLAALNVEQDLVEAKQLADSQEFDKSYNILLSAWQVSGTELESNALFTGARNKVSEHYHQQALRLYRNQKLDDALVYWDRVLAINPSDDLALVYKDRVKALKEKLESF
;
A
#
# COMPACT_ATOMS: atom_id res chain seq x y z
N MET A 1 10.94 19.32 -87.72
CA MET A 1 9.87 18.30 -87.87
C MET A 1 10.42 16.99 -87.32
N LYS A 2 9.64 16.32 -86.42
CA LYS A 2 9.85 15.02 -85.74
C LYS A 2 10.96 14.99 -84.66
N ALA A 3 10.78 14.87 -83.33
CA ALA A 3 9.78 14.33 -82.39
C ALA A 3 10.11 12.94 -81.77
N TYR A 4 10.27 12.95 -80.42
CA TYR A 4 10.12 11.94 -79.35
C TYR A 4 11.00 10.67 -79.25
N SER A 5 11.68 10.46 -78.11
CA SER A 5 11.18 9.69 -76.93
C SER A 5 12.27 8.94 -76.13
N THR A 6 12.29 9.18 -74.80
CA THR A 6 12.61 8.26 -73.66
C THR A 6 13.99 7.56 -73.60
N LEU A 7 14.72 7.50 -72.47
CA LEU A 7 14.33 6.93 -71.18
C LEU A 7 15.25 7.42 -70.03
N PHE A 8 14.66 7.66 -68.86
CA PHE A 8 15.30 7.98 -67.58
C PHE A 8 15.99 6.75 -66.94
N LEU A 9 17.13 6.96 -66.27
CA LEU A 9 17.49 6.19 -65.08
C LEU A 9 18.30 7.08 -64.12
N ALA A 10 17.59 7.77 -63.23
CA ALA A 10 18.18 8.39 -62.05
C ALA A 10 17.96 7.42 -60.88
N LEU A 11 19.02 6.72 -60.48
CA LEU A 11 19.09 6.00 -59.22
C LEU A 11 19.22 7.03 -58.09
N ALA A 12 18.07 7.51 -57.60
CA ALA A 12 18.02 8.25 -56.35
C ALA A 12 18.24 7.26 -55.21
N LEU A 13 19.34 7.44 -54.48
CA LEU A 13 19.53 6.88 -53.15
C LEU A 13 18.35 7.33 -52.28
N SER A 14 17.45 6.41 -51.93
CA SER A 14 16.40 6.65 -50.95
C SER A 14 17.07 6.97 -49.62
N GLY A 15 17.12 8.27 -49.29
CA GLY A 15 17.49 8.74 -47.97
C GLY A 15 16.48 8.23 -46.94
N CYS A 16 16.92 7.30 -46.10
CA CYS A 16 16.42 7.20 -44.74
C CYS A 16 16.89 8.46 -44.00
N SER A 17 16.12 9.54 -44.01
CA SER A 17 16.35 10.66 -43.10
C SER A 17 15.14 11.58 -43.05
N PHE A 18 14.09 11.14 -42.36
CA PHE A 18 13.18 12.07 -41.70
C PHE A 18 12.48 11.36 -40.55
N VAL A 19 13.22 11.12 -39.46
CA VAL A 19 12.58 10.96 -38.15
C VAL A 19 12.22 12.38 -37.74
N GLU A 20 11.02 12.80 -38.11
CA GLU A 20 10.45 14.03 -37.60
C GLU A 20 10.43 13.93 -36.07
N ASP A 21 11.04 14.90 -35.39
CA ASP A 21 11.11 14.91 -33.93
C ASP A 21 9.69 15.16 -33.38
N ARG A 22 9.00 14.07 -33.01
CA ARG A 22 7.64 14.11 -32.46
C ARG A 22 7.63 14.40 -30.95
N SER A 23 8.63 15.12 -30.45
CA SER A 23 8.86 15.37 -29.03
C SER A 23 7.73 16.15 -28.35
N GLU A 24 6.99 16.98 -29.10
CA GLU A 24 5.99 17.88 -28.51
C GLU A 24 4.52 17.47 -28.72
N GLU A 25 4.21 16.50 -29.59
CA GLU A 25 2.83 16.14 -29.88
C GLU A 25 2.18 15.38 -28.70
N PRO A 26 0.99 15.78 -28.22
CA PRO A 26 0.20 14.96 -27.30
C PRO A 26 -0.17 13.63 -27.98
N VAL A 27 -0.03 12.52 -27.26
CA VAL A 27 -0.42 11.20 -27.74
C VAL A 27 -1.82 10.91 -27.25
N GLU A 28 -2.75 10.57 -28.14
CA GLU A 28 -4.07 10.15 -27.71
C GLU A 28 -3.96 8.88 -26.85
N ILE A 29 -4.44 8.95 -25.60
CA ILE A 29 -4.54 7.78 -24.73
C ILE A 29 -5.82 7.05 -25.13
N ILE A 30 -5.66 5.94 -25.83
CA ILE A 30 -6.78 5.05 -26.16
C ILE A 30 -7.03 4.16 -24.95
N ASP A 31 -8.22 4.25 -24.37
CA ASP A 31 -8.66 3.32 -23.34
C ASP A 31 -8.70 1.89 -23.91
N VAL A 32 -7.85 1.02 -23.37
CA VAL A 32 -7.72 -0.37 -23.81
C VAL A 32 -8.86 -1.23 -23.23
N SER A 33 -9.74 -0.66 -22.39
CA SER A 33 -10.90 -1.35 -21.81
C SER A 33 -12.00 -1.65 -22.85
N ASP A 34 -12.13 -0.84 -23.90
CA ASP A 34 -13.24 -0.91 -24.87
C ASP A 34 -12.93 -1.70 -26.16
N GLY A 35 -11.71 -2.24 -26.27
CA GLY A 35 -11.24 -2.98 -27.46
C GLY A 35 -11.39 -4.50 -27.35
N THR A 36 -12.60 -5.01 -27.66
CA THR A 36 -12.89 -6.40 -28.07
C THR A 36 -11.92 -7.49 -27.54
N ARG A 37 -11.92 -7.72 -26.22
CA ARG A 37 -11.42 -8.99 -25.67
C ARG A 37 -12.38 -10.08 -26.09
N SER A 38 -12.02 -10.85 -27.12
CA SER A 38 -12.56 -12.20 -27.33
C SER A 38 -12.21 -12.99 -26.08
N TYR A 39 -13.17 -13.10 -25.17
CA TYR A 39 -13.08 -13.91 -23.98
C TYR A 39 -12.88 -15.35 -24.39
N ILE A 40 -11.63 -15.82 -24.38
CA ILE A 40 -11.37 -17.21 -24.00
C ILE A 40 -11.70 -17.27 -22.51
N SER A 41 -13.01 -17.41 -22.25
CA SER A 41 -13.53 -17.86 -20.96
C SER A 41 -12.97 -19.25 -20.72
N GLY A 42 -12.24 -19.42 -19.62
CA GLY A 42 -11.74 -20.73 -19.24
C GLY A 42 -10.44 -20.77 -18.44
N LYS A 43 -10.21 -19.83 -17.51
CA LYS A 43 -9.54 -20.18 -16.25
C LYS A 43 -9.92 -19.16 -15.20
N SER A 44 -10.80 -19.58 -14.28
CA SER A 44 -10.88 -18.93 -12.98
C SER A 44 -9.46 -18.80 -12.45
N VAL A 45 -9.06 -17.59 -12.07
CA VAL A 45 -7.96 -17.46 -11.11
C VAL A 45 -8.54 -18.04 -9.83
N GLN A 46 -8.35 -19.35 -9.66
CA GLN A 46 -8.55 -20.00 -8.39
C GLN A 46 -7.56 -19.30 -7.47
N SER A 47 -8.05 -18.36 -6.65
CA SER A 47 -7.30 -17.90 -5.51
C SER A 47 -7.06 -19.14 -4.68
N ASP A 48 -5.83 -19.64 -4.66
CA ASP A 48 -5.48 -20.76 -3.80
C ASP A 48 -5.84 -20.34 -2.36
N THR A 49 -6.74 -21.06 -1.71
CA THR A 49 -7.17 -20.80 -0.33
C THR A 49 -6.79 -21.97 0.56
N ILE A 50 -6.52 -21.68 1.83
CA ILE A 50 -6.28 -22.70 2.85
C ILE A 50 -7.40 -22.64 3.90
N GLN A 51 -7.86 -23.81 4.33
CA GLN A 51 -8.90 -23.90 5.36
C GLN A 51 -8.29 -23.82 6.77
N TYR A 52 -8.88 -23.01 7.63
CA TYR A 52 -8.49 -22.80 9.02
C TYR A 52 -9.69 -22.98 9.95
N THR A 53 -9.54 -23.78 11.00
CA THR A 53 -10.57 -23.94 12.02
C THR A 53 -10.29 -23.01 13.20
N VAL A 54 -11.23 -22.09 13.47
CA VAL A 54 -11.16 -21.11 14.56
C VAL A 54 -11.00 -21.82 15.90
N ARG A 55 -10.03 -21.37 16.70
CA ARG A 55 -9.71 -21.89 18.04
C ARG A 55 -10.16 -20.91 19.12
N SER A 56 -10.20 -21.37 20.37
CA SER A 56 -10.50 -20.49 21.50
C SER A 56 -9.49 -19.35 21.59
N GLY A 57 -9.99 -18.11 21.66
CA GLY A 57 -9.18 -16.89 21.69
C GLY A 57 -8.81 -16.31 20.32
N ASP A 58 -9.23 -16.94 19.22
CA ASP A 58 -9.00 -16.40 17.88
C ASP A 58 -9.97 -15.24 17.57
N THR A 59 -9.46 -14.21 16.90
CA THR A 59 -10.21 -13.14 16.23
C THR A 59 -9.76 -13.08 14.77
N LEU A 60 -10.53 -12.47 13.86
CA LEU A 60 -10.11 -12.35 12.46
C LEU A 60 -8.73 -11.68 12.35
N GLY A 61 -8.48 -10.64 13.16
CA GLY A 61 -7.19 -9.96 13.27
C GLY A 61 -6.07 -10.83 13.82
N SER A 62 -6.31 -11.63 14.86
CA SER A 62 -5.27 -12.50 15.41
C SER A 62 -4.95 -13.68 14.49
N ILE A 63 -5.95 -14.21 13.76
CA ILE A 63 -5.75 -15.20 12.70
C ILE A 63 -4.95 -14.61 11.55
N ALA A 64 -5.30 -13.40 11.08
CA ALA A 64 -4.56 -12.70 10.02
C ALA A 64 -3.10 -12.44 10.42
N LYS A 65 -2.86 -11.91 11.63
CA LYS A 65 -1.51 -11.68 12.15
C LYS A 65 -0.69 -12.98 12.18
N LYS A 66 -1.30 -14.06 12.67
CA LYS A 66 -0.64 -15.36 12.87
C LYS A 66 -0.38 -16.11 11.56
N MET A 67 -1.35 -16.10 10.65
CA MET A 67 -1.32 -16.91 9.43
C MET A 67 -0.79 -16.14 8.22
N LEU A 68 -1.05 -14.84 8.16
CA LEU A 68 -0.74 -13.96 7.03
C LEU A 68 0.35 -12.92 7.36
N GLY A 69 0.88 -12.93 8.59
CA GLY A 69 1.95 -12.05 9.06
C GLY A 69 1.53 -10.63 9.39
N ASN A 70 0.29 -10.24 9.09
CA ASN A 70 -0.23 -8.89 9.32
C ASN A 70 -1.69 -8.97 9.79
N ALA A 71 -1.97 -8.33 10.93
CA ALA A 71 -3.31 -8.27 11.52
C ALA A 71 -4.33 -7.56 10.62
N GLN A 72 -3.90 -6.58 9.81
CA GLN A 72 -4.76 -5.80 8.91
C GLN A 72 -5.34 -6.62 7.75
N ARG A 73 -4.77 -7.79 7.48
CA ARG A 73 -5.28 -8.72 6.45
C ARG A 73 -6.54 -9.47 6.88
N TYR A 74 -7.14 -9.10 8.01
CA TYR A 74 -8.40 -9.67 8.48
C TYR A 74 -9.59 -9.33 7.57
N LEU A 75 -9.53 -8.19 6.86
CA LEU A 75 -10.52 -7.80 5.86
C LEU A 75 -10.56 -8.81 4.71
N GLU A 76 -9.40 -9.27 4.25
CA GLU A 76 -9.32 -10.33 3.22
C GLU A 76 -9.97 -11.64 3.70
N ILE A 77 -9.81 -11.99 4.98
CA ILE A 77 -10.45 -13.18 5.57
C ILE A 77 -11.97 -12.97 5.65
N ALA A 78 -12.41 -11.78 6.05
CA ALA A 78 -13.82 -11.44 6.18
C ALA A 78 -14.53 -11.53 4.81
N GLU A 79 -13.99 -10.87 3.78
CA GLU A 79 -14.51 -10.87 2.42
C GLU A 79 -14.56 -12.29 1.83
N LEU A 80 -13.47 -13.04 1.96
CA LEU A 80 -13.35 -14.37 1.39
C LEU A 80 -14.32 -15.40 2.03
N ASN A 81 -14.77 -15.12 3.26
CA ASN A 81 -15.75 -15.95 3.96
C ASN A 81 -17.17 -15.35 3.97
N ASN A 82 -17.39 -14.21 3.32
CA ASN A 82 -18.64 -13.44 3.37
C ASN A 82 -19.09 -13.12 4.81
N ILE A 83 -18.14 -12.78 5.66
CA ILE A 83 -18.36 -12.38 7.06
C ILE A 83 -18.18 -10.87 7.13
N GLU A 84 -19.06 -10.18 7.85
CA GLU A 84 -18.86 -8.75 8.08
C GLU A 84 -17.57 -8.51 8.91
N PRO A 85 -16.77 -7.48 8.61
CA PRO A 85 -15.49 -7.24 9.30
C PRO A 85 -15.56 -7.17 10.83
N GLN A 86 -16.73 -6.79 11.36
CA GLN A 86 -16.99 -6.65 12.80
C GLN A 86 -17.77 -7.82 13.39
N ALA A 87 -18.20 -8.79 12.57
CA ALA A 87 -18.97 -9.91 13.05
C ALA A 87 -18.11 -10.85 13.93
N PRO A 88 -18.69 -11.39 15.02
CA PRO A 88 -18.01 -12.36 15.86
C PRO A 88 -17.78 -13.67 15.10
N ILE A 89 -16.60 -14.28 15.30
CA ILE A 89 -16.29 -15.64 14.83
C ILE A 89 -16.34 -16.62 16.00
N TYR A 90 -16.75 -17.85 15.73
CA TYR A 90 -16.97 -18.87 16.77
C TYR A 90 -15.97 -20.01 16.69
N VAL A 91 -15.57 -20.54 17.85
CA VAL A 91 -14.68 -21.70 17.93
C VAL A 91 -15.27 -22.89 17.15
N GLY A 92 -14.46 -23.52 16.29
CA GLY A 92 -14.88 -24.60 15.42
C GLY A 92 -15.38 -24.15 14.04
N GLN A 93 -15.60 -22.84 13.83
CA GLN A 93 -15.92 -22.28 12.51
C GLN A 93 -14.77 -22.50 11.54
N GLN A 94 -15.08 -22.91 10.31
CA GLN A 94 -14.09 -23.06 9.25
C GLN A 94 -14.04 -21.77 8.43
N LEU A 95 -12.85 -21.19 8.33
CA LEU A 95 -12.55 -20.01 7.53
C LEU A 95 -11.63 -20.42 6.38
N GLN A 96 -11.89 -19.88 5.21
CA GLN A 96 -10.95 -19.86 4.11
C GLN A 96 -9.97 -18.69 4.31
N LEU A 97 -8.69 -18.93 4.07
CA LEU A 97 -7.62 -17.94 4.15
C LEU A 97 -6.96 -17.80 2.77
N PRO A 98 -6.54 -16.60 2.34
CA PRO A 98 -5.76 -16.44 1.12
C PRO A 98 -4.40 -17.13 1.26
N SER A 99 -3.99 -17.91 0.26
CA SER A 99 -2.68 -18.59 0.28
C SER A 99 -1.50 -17.66 0.06
N LYS A 100 -1.74 -16.52 -0.59
CA LYS A 100 -0.71 -15.51 -0.87
C LYS A 100 -0.30 -14.81 0.42
N GLY A 101 0.99 -14.88 0.75
CA GLY A 101 1.54 -14.29 1.98
C GLY A 101 1.28 -15.10 3.25
N LEU A 102 0.98 -16.39 3.12
CA LEU A 102 0.97 -17.28 4.29
C LEU A 102 2.38 -17.43 4.87
N ILE A 103 2.49 -17.23 6.19
CA ILE A 103 3.67 -17.67 6.93
C ILE A 103 3.50 -19.19 7.14
N LEU A 104 4.20 -19.99 6.33
CA LEU A 104 4.27 -21.44 6.51
C LEU A 104 5.01 -21.76 7.82
N VAL A 105 4.29 -21.71 8.94
CA VAL A 105 4.74 -22.36 10.17
C VAL A 105 4.61 -23.86 9.91
N LYS A 106 5.71 -24.48 9.45
CA LYS A 106 5.83 -25.95 9.49
C LYS A 106 5.42 -26.39 10.89
N PRO A 107 4.46 -27.32 11.05
CA PRO A 107 4.11 -27.79 12.37
C PRO A 107 5.38 -28.36 13.00
N ARG A 108 5.86 -27.71 14.07
CA ARG A 108 6.79 -28.37 14.98
C ARG A 108 6.04 -29.60 15.46
N SER A 109 6.56 -30.76 15.11
CA SER A 109 6.16 -32.03 15.67
C SER A 109 6.17 -31.88 17.19
N ASN A 110 5.00 -32.06 17.80
CA ASN A 110 4.86 -32.20 19.24
C ASN A 110 5.70 -33.40 19.69
N GLN A 111 6.85 -33.12 20.29
CA GLN A 111 7.45 -34.00 21.28
C GLN A 111 7.75 -33.21 22.54
N GLN A 112 6.87 -33.42 23.51
CA GLN A 112 7.12 -33.43 24.95
C GLN A 112 7.81 -32.21 25.58
N VAL A 113 7.04 -31.38 26.27
CA VAL A 113 7.34 -31.09 27.68
C VAL A 113 6.07 -31.24 28.51
N ARG A 114 6.13 -32.28 29.33
CA ARG A 114 5.27 -32.63 30.45
C ARG A 114 5.60 -31.70 31.62
N ASN A 115 4.55 -31.25 32.32
CA ASN A 115 4.52 -30.74 33.70
C ASN A 115 5.74 -29.96 34.22
N GLN A 116 5.57 -28.65 34.44
CA GLN A 116 5.98 -28.04 35.71
C GLN A 116 4.89 -27.06 36.19
N LYS A 117 4.31 -27.42 37.34
CA LYS A 117 3.69 -26.52 38.29
C LYS A 117 4.84 -25.95 39.12
N GLU A 118 5.14 -24.68 38.93
CA GLU A 118 5.92 -23.83 39.85
C GLU A 118 5.31 -22.43 39.65
N GLN A 119 4.37 -21.97 40.48
CA GLN A 119 4.56 -21.41 41.83
C GLN A 119 5.66 -20.34 41.89
N SER A 120 5.30 -19.14 41.44
CA SER A 120 5.98 -17.90 41.78
C SER A 120 5.04 -17.07 42.66
N THR A 121 5.44 -16.90 43.91
CA THR A 121 4.85 -16.03 44.93
C THR A 121 5.20 -14.55 44.68
N GLU A 122 4.19 -13.67 44.80
CA GLU A 122 4.21 -12.23 45.20
C GLU A 122 4.89 -11.23 44.22
N GLN A 123 4.20 -10.44 43.35
CA GLN A 123 3.22 -9.31 43.44
C GLN A 123 3.87 -7.95 43.04
N PRO A 124 3.17 -6.95 42.42
CA PRO A 124 1.76 -6.88 41.99
C PRO A 124 1.55 -6.27 40.55
N THR A 125 0.93 -6.94 39.56
CA THR A 125 -0.52 -6.91 39.17
C THR A 125 -1.36 -5.63 39.28
N VAL A 126 -0.85 -4.48 39.74
CA VAL A 126 -1.65 -3.23 39.89
C VAL A 126 -1.45 -2.26 38.71
N SER A 127 -0.25 -2.19 38.13
CA SER A 127 0.04 -1.20 37.07
C SER A 127 -0.75 -1.41 35.77
N THR A 128 -1.04 -2.66 35.42
CA THR A 128 -1.82 -2.96 34.21
C THR A 128 -3.32 -2.80 34.41
N SER A 129 -3.85 -2.94 35.63
CA SER A 129 -5.29 -2.84 35.89
C SER A 129 -5.83 -1.42 35.77
N GLU A 130 -5.06 -0.42 36.19
CA GLU A 130 -5.52 0.98 36.19
C GLU A 130 -5.54 1.57 34.77
N ILE A 131 -4.50 1.32 33.98
CA ILE A 131 -4.50 1.71 32.56
C ILE A 131 -5.59 0.98 31.76
N ASP A 132 -5.92 -0.28 32.10
CA ASP A 132 -7.06 -0.98 31.48
C ASP A 132 -8.39 -0.28 31.80
N THR A 133 -8.57 0.17 33.04
CA THR A 133 -9.76 0.95 33.43
C THR A 133 -9.83 2.24 32.62
N LEU A 134 -8.75 3.01 32.56
CA LEU A 134 -8.70 4.29 31.82
C LEU A 134 -9.02 4.09 30.32
N LEU A 135 -8.45 3.05 29.70
CA LEU A 135 -8.75 2.69 28.31
C LEU A 135 -10.23 2.33 28.12
N SER A 136 -10.81 1.54 29.02
CA SER A 136 -12.22 1.12 28.95
C SER A 136 -13.19 2.29 29.16
N GLU A 137 -12.80 3.27 29.95
CA GLU A 137 -13.54 4.52 30.20
C GLU A 137 -13.30 5.57 29.11
N GLN A 138 -12.52 5.24 28.08
CA GLN A 138 -12.12 6.15 26.98
C GLN A 138 -11.34 7.39 27.44
N ARG A 139 -10.70 7.31 28.61
CA ARG A 139 -9.88 8.39 29.19
C ARG A 139 -8.44 8.27 28.68
N TYR A 140 -8.28 8.41 27.36
CA TYR A 140 -7.04 8.07 26.67
C TYR A 140 -5.87 8.97 27.06
N TYR A 141 -6.09 10.29 27.19
CA TYR A 141 -5.04 11.21 27.66
C TYR A 141 -4.50 10.81 29.04
N GLU A 142 -5.39 10.45 29.96
CA GLU A 142 -4.99 10.02 31.31
C GLU A 142 -4.27 8.68 31.29
N ALA A 143 -4.67 7.75 30.41
CA ALA A 143 -3.95 6.49 30.20
C ALA A 143 -2.52 6.70 29.69
N ILE A 144 -2.32 7.68 28.79
CA ILE A 144 -1.00 8.05 28.27
C ILE A 144 -0.12 8.60 29.40
N GLU A 145 -0.62 9.58 30.14
CA GLU A 145 0.11 10.18 31.26
C GLU A 145 0.42 9.15 32.36
N TYR A 146 -0.53 8.26 32.65
CA TYR A 146 -0.33 7.15 33.58
C TYR A 146 0.84 6.25 33.17
N ALA A 147 0.88 5.81 31.90
CA ALA A 147 1.95 4.95 31.41
C ALA A 147 3.30 5.64 31.45
N ARG A 148 3.37 6.91 31.02
CA ARG A 148 4.60 7.71 31.00
C ARG A 148 5.16 7.97 32.40
N ALA A 149 4.29 8.03 33.41
CA ALA A 149 4.67 8.20 34.81
C ALA A 149 5.25 6.93 35.45
N GLN A 150 5.09 5.76 34.82
CA GLN A 150 5.65 4.53 35.38
C GLN A 150 7.18 4.46 35.16
N GLU A 151 7.90 4.09 36.21
CA GLU A 151 9.36 3.94 36.17
C GLU A 151 9.79 2.72 35.32
N ASP A 152 8.97 1.67 35.26
CA ASP A 152 9.23 0.44 34.53
C ASP A 152 8.86 0.50 33.04
N LEU A 153 8.46 1.67 32.52
CA LEU A 153 8.01 1.84 31.13
C LEU A 153 8.99 1.25 30.10
N ALA A 154 10.30 1.44 30.32
CA ALA A 154 11.33 0.98 29.38
C ALA A 154 11.36 -0.55 29.23
N ASP A 155 11.15 -1.28 30.32
CA ASP A 155 11.22 -2.74 30.36
C ASP A 155 9.84 -3.41 30.22
N ASN A 156 8.76 -2.64 30.33
CA ASN A 156 7.39 -3.14 30.35
C ASN A 156 6.72 -3.03 28.96
N ASN A 157 6.94 -4.06 28.13
CA ASN A 157 6.36 -4.15 26.78
C ASN A 157 4.83 -4.07 26.77
N GLN A 158 4.14 -4.63 27.77
CA GLN A 158 2.68 -4.57 27.85
C GLN A 158 2.19 -3.15 28.11
N LEU A 159 2.91 -2.40 28.94
CA LEU A 159 2.60 -1.01 29.21
C LEU A 159 2.86 -0.12 27.98
N GLN A 160 3.98 -0.34 27.27
CA GLN A 160 4.26 0.35 26.01
C GLN A 160 3.18 0.09 24.95
N GLU A 161 2.71 -1.17 24.82
CA GLU A 161 1.61 -1.51 23.90
C GLU A 161 0.32 -0.75 24.26
N LYS A 162 -0.04 -0.69 25.54
CA LYS A 162 -1.22 0.05 26.00
C LYS A 162 -1.10 1.56 25.83
N LEU A 163 0.09 2.11 26.04
CA LEU A 163 0.40 3.52 25.75
C LEU A 163 0.16 3.82 24.27
N ILE A 164 0.63 2.98 23.35
CA ILE A 164 0.40 3.14 21.90
C ILE A 164 -1.09 3.09 21.58
N ILE A 165 -1.84 2.14 22.16
CA ILE A 165 -3.30 2.03 21.97
C ILE A 165 -3.99 3.32 22.46
N ALA A 166 -3.64 3.81 23.64
CA ALA A 166 -4.17 5.05 24.19
C ALA A 166 -3.86 6.24 23.25
N ALA A 167 -2.62 6.36 22.79
CA ALA A 167 -2.20 7.40 21.85
C ALA A 167 -2.99 7.36 20.54
N GLN A 168 -3.14 6.20 19.92
CA GLN A 168 -3.94 6.05 18.69
C GLN A 168 -5.41 6.45 18.89
N ASN A 169 -5.99 6.11 20.03
CA ASN A 169 -7.37 6.48 20.35
C ASN A 169 -7.53 7.98 20.59
N GLN A 170 -6.58 8.59 21.32
CA GLN A 170 -6.55 10.03 21.55
C GLN A 170 -6.38 10.81 20.24
N VAL A 171 -5.48 10.36 19.36
CA VAL A 171 -5.29 10.93 18.01
C VAL A 171 -6.61 10.88 17.22
N ARG A 172 -7.33 9.76 17.23
CA ARG A 172 -8.64 9.66 16.57
C ARG A 172 -9.66 10.66 17.13
N GLN A 173 -9.69 10.86 18.44
CA GLN A 173 -10.59 11.82 19.09
C GLN A 173 -10.23 13.27 18.72
N LEU A 174 -8.95 13.62 18.75
CA LEU A 174 -8.46 14.95 18.36
C LEU A 174 -8.76 15.25 16.88
N ARG A 175 -8.59 14.27 15.98
CA ARG A 175 -8.99 14.40 14.57
C ARG A 175 -10.48 14.69 14.41
N GLN A 176 -11.34 14.00 15.14
CA GLN A 176 -12.79 14.23 15.08
C GLN A 176 -13.18 15.63 15.59
N GLN A 177 -12.36 16.22 16.45
CA GLN A 177 -12.52 17.58 16.97
C GLN A 177 -11.90 18.65 16.06
N GLY A 178 -11.15 18.23 15.02
CA GLY A 178 -10.39 19.14 14.16
C GLY A 178 -9.04 19.59 14.74
N SER A 179 -8.66 19.08 15.92
CA SER A 179 -7.39 19.39 16.60
C SER A 179 -6.23 18.53 16.07
N VAL A 180 -5.99 18.56 14.75
CA VAL A 180 -4.94 17.75 14.11
C VAL A 180 -3.54 18.11 14.63
N GLY A 181 -3.27 19.41 14.84
CA GLY A 181 -1.97 19.85 15.40
C GLY A 181 -1.69 19.29 16.80
N GLU A 182 -2.70 19.22 17.67
CA GLU A 182 -2.54 18.60 19.00
C GLU A 182 -2.26 17.09 18.88
N ALA A 183 -2.83 16.43 17.86
CA ALA A 183 -2.59 15.02 17.61
C ALA A 183 -1.16 14.75 17.11
N GLU A 184 -0.63 15.64 16.25
CA GLU A 184 0.77 15.62 15.81
C GLU A 184 1.71 15.86 16.99
N GLU A 185 1.47 16.88 17.80
CA GLU A 185 2.27 17.20 18.99
C GLU A 185 2.31 16.03 19.97
N LEU A 186 1.16 15.37 20.21
CA LEU A 186 1.09 14.19 21.05
C LEU A 186 1.96 13.05 20.52
N LEU A 187 1.88 12.75 19.22
CA LEU A 187 2.68 11.68 18.63
C LEU A 187 4.17 12.01 18.66
N GLN A 188 4.55 13.26 18.37
CA GLN A 188 5.94 13.69 18.42
C GLN A 188 6.51 13.60 19.84
N LEU A 189 5.75 14.03 20.85
CA LEU A 189 6.11 13.91 22.26
C LEU A 189 6.41 12.46 22.66
N LEU A 190 5.63 11.50 22.16
CA LEU A 190 5.84 10.08 22.45
C LEU A 190 7.01 9.50 21.66
N ILE A 191 7.20 9.90 20.40
CA ILE A 191 8.34 9.48 19.57
C ILE A 191 9.66 9.90 20.23
N ASP A 192 9.69 11.09 20.84
CA ASP A 192 10.86 11.64 21.50
C ASP A 192 11.14 11.03 22.90
N ASP A 193 10.27 10.13 23.42
CA ASP A 193 10.50 9.43 24.68
C ASP A 193 11.51 8.28 24.48
N GLU A 194 12.77 8.53 24.87
CA GLU A 194 13.89 7.59 24.72
C GLU A 194 13.73 6.26 25.50
N ARG A 195 12.75 6.17 26.41
CA ARG A 195 12.45 4.93 27.13
C ARG A 195 11.69 3.93 26.27
N LEU A 196 11.00 4.40 25.22
CA LEU A 196 10.25 3.51 24.34
C LEU A 196 11.19 2.67 23.48
N SER A 197 10.80 1.42 23.25
CA SER A 197 11.51 0.54 22.32
C SER A 197 11.49 1.10 20.90
N GLU A 198 12.53 0.78 20.11
CA GLU A 198 12.60 1.17 18.68
C GLU A 198 11.35 0.74 17.90
N SER A 199 10.81 -0.45 18.19
CA SER A 199 9.58 -0.93 17.57
C SER A 199 8.37 -0.07 17.93
N SER A 200 8.26 0.38 19.18
CA SER A 200 7.19 1.26 19.64
C SER A 200 7.30 2.65 19.00
N GLN A 201 8.51 3.22 18.94
CA GLN A 201 8.78 4.48 18.26
C GLN A 201 8.44 4.38 16.76
N GLN A 202 8.80 3.27 16.10
CA GLN A 202 8.47 3.05 14.69
C GLN A 202 6.95 2.99 14.45
N ILE A 203 6.18 2.38 15.36
CA ILE A 203 4.71 2.38 15.27
C ILE A 203 4.17 3.81 15.40
N LEU A 204 4.68 4.59 16.35
CA LEU A 204 4.26 5.98 16.53
C LEU A 204 4.62 6.86 15.33
N GLN A 205 5.79 6.66 14.74
CA GLN A 205 6.19 7.31 13.49
C GLN A 205 5.25 6.94 12.33
N SER A 206 4.86 5.68 12.21
CA SER A 206 3.88 5.24 11.21
C SER A 206 2.51 5.87 11.45
N ASN A 207 2.09 6.02 12.71
CA ASN A 207 0.84 6.70 13.05
C ASN A 207 0.89 8.19 12.69
N LEU A 208 2.02 8.86 12.92
CA LEU A 208 2.22 10.27 12.57
C LEU A 208 2.22 10.46 11.06
N ALA A 209 2.90 9.59 10.32
CA ALA A 209 2.85 9.60 8.86
C ALA A 209 1.41 9.46 8.35
N ALA A 210 0.64 8.49 8.89
CA ALA A 210 -0.76 8.29 8.51
C ALA A 210 -1.68 9.46 8.87
N LEU A 211 -1.38 10.17 9.96
CA LEU A 211 -2.09 11.40 10.35
C LEU A 211 -1.91 12.50 9.30
N ASN A 212 -0.69 12.64 8.79
CA ASN A 212 -0.32 13.72 7.87
C ASN A 212 -0.72 13.46 6.42
N VAL A 213 -1.03 12.19 6.06
CA VAL A 213 -1.45 11.82 4.70
C VAL A 213 -2.58 12.71 4.18
N GLU A 214 -3.58 13.06 4.99
CA GLU A 214 -4.70 13.87 4.51
C GLU A 214 -4.27 15.28 4.08
N GLN A 215 -3.37 15.91 4.84
CA GLN A 215 -2.77 17.20 4.48
C GLN A 215 -1.87 17.08 3.25
N ASP A 216 -1.04 16.05 3.20
CA ASP A 216 -0.18 15.73 2.06
C ASP A 216 -1.00 15.59 0.77
N LEU A 217 -2.17 14.94 0.83
CA LEU A 217 -3.05 14.77 -0.33
C LEU A 217 -3.67 16.10 -0.81
N VAL A 218 -3.92 17.07 0.08
CA VAL A 218 -4.34 18.41 -0.33
C VAL A 218 -3.23 19.10 -1.12
N GLU A 219 -1.99 19.03 -0.63
CA GLU A 219 -0.83 19.59 -1.33
C GLU A 219 -0.59 18.89 -2.67
N ALA A 220 -0.58 17.55 -2.68
CA ALA A 220 -0.40 16.75 -3.88
C ALA A 220 -1.44 17.10 -4.95
N LYS A 221 -2.70 17.32 -4.53
CA LYS A 221 -3.79 17.73 -5.42
C LYS A 221 -3.56 19.13 -6.00
N GLN A 222 -3.13 20.09 -5.19
CA GLN A 222 -2.81 21.45 -5.65
C GLN A 222 -1.63 21.47 -6.64
N LEU A 223 -0.58 20.69 -6.37
CA LEU A 223 0.57 20.53 -7.25
C LEU A 223 0.17 19.91 -8.60
N ALA A 224 -0.64 18.84 -8.57
CA ALA A 224 -1.17 18.23 -9.80
C ALA A 224 -2.05 19.20 -10.60
N ASP A 225 -2.88 20.00 -9.94
CA ASP A 225 -3.70 21.04 -10.58
C ASP A 225 -2.83 22.14 -11.22
N SER A 226 -1.67 22.43 -10.63
CA SER A 226 -0.68 23.39 -11.11
C SER A 226 0.32 22.80 -12.11
N GLN A 227 0.11 21.55 -12.55
CA GLN A 227 0.97 20.80 -13.48
C GLN A 227 2.39 20.51 -12.95
N GLU A 228 2.60 20.60 -11.64
CA GLU A 228 3.85 20.20 -10.97
C GLU A 228 3.85 18.69 -10.68
N PHE A 229 3.74 17.87 -11.73
CA PHE A 229 3.44 16.44 -11.64
C PHE A 229 4.49 15.63 -10.88
N ASP A 230 5.79 15.92 -11.03
CA ASP A 230 6.85 15.19 -10.31
C ASP A 230 6.82 15.46 -8.80
N LYS A 231 6.47 16.69 -8.38
CA LYS A 231 6.31 17.01 -6.96
C LYS A 231 5.08 16.31 -6.38
N SER A 232 3.96 16.38 -7.11
CA SER A 232 2.74 15.67 -6.74
C SER A 232 2.99 14.16 -6.63
N TYR A 233 3.70 13.57 -7.60
CA TYR A 233 4.07 12.15 -7.60
C TYR A 233 4.79 11.71 -6.33
N ASN A 234 5.79 12.47 -5.88
CA ASN A 234 6.57 12.12 -4.70
C ASN A 234 5.69 12.03 -3.44
N ILE A 235 4.75 12.97 -3.30
CA ILE A 235 3.80 12.99 -2.18
C ILE A 235 2.78 11.84 -2.29
N LEU A 236 2.27 11.58 -3.50
CA LEU A 236 1.35 10.46 -3.72
C LEU A 236 2.02 9.11 -3.44
N LEU A 237 3.30 8.97 -3.77
CA LEU A 237 4.08 7.77 -3.49
C LEU A 237 4.27 7.55 -1.99
N SER A 238 4.64 8.60 -1.23
CA SER A 238 4.77 8.47 0.22
C SER A 238 3.43 8.14 0.88
N ALA A 239 2.35 8.82 0.47
CA ALA A 239 1.00 8.52 0.94
C ALA A 239 0.60 7.07 0.64
N TRP A 240 0.86 6.59 -0.59
CA TRP A 240 0.58 5.20 -0.99
C TRP A 240 1.37 4.18 -0.17
N GLN A 241 2.64 4.46 0.15
CA GLN A 241 3.45 3.57 0.99
C GLN A 241 2.93 3.47 2.43
N VAL A 242 2.29 4.53 2.93
CA VAL A 242 1.72 4.60 4.28
C VAL A 242 0.33 3.96 4.35
N SER A 243 -0.58 4.34 3.44
CA SER A 243 -2.00 3.99 3.53
C SER A 243 -2.47 2.98 2.47
N GLY A 244 -1.70 2.76 1.41
CA GLY A 244 -1.98 1.77 0.37
C GLY A 244 -3.41 1.86 -0.20
N THR A 245 -4.09 0.71 -0.27
CA THR A 245 -5.41 0.58 -0.90
C THR A 245 -6.52 1.37 -0.21
N GLU A 246 -6.35 1.82 1.03
CA GLU A 246 -7.32 2.68 1.71
C GLU A 246 -7.52 4.00 0.93
N LEU A 247 -6.48 4.45 0.23
CA LEU A 247 -6.50 5.68 -0.57
C LEU A 247 -7.33 5.57 -1.84
N GLU A 248 -7.70 4.38 -2.29
CA GLU A 248 -8.56 4.21 -3.48
C GLU A 248 -9.95 4.83 -3.29
N SER A 249 -10.40 4.96 -2.04
CA SER A 249 -11.65 5.65 -1.69
C SER A 249 -11.49 7.16 -1.50
N ASN A 250 -10.25 7.67 -1.47
CA ASN A 250 -9.95 9.07 -1.20
C ASN A 250 -9.98 9.90 -2.51
N ALA A 251 -10.89 10.87 -2.57
CA ALA A 251 -11.09 11.70 -3.77
C ALA A 251 -9.89 12.62 -4.09
N LEU A 252 -9.14 13.09 -3.07
CA LEU A 252 -7.95 13.91 -3.28
C LEU A 252 -6.84 13.07 -3.89
N PHE A 253 -6.58 11.88 -3.34
CA PHE A 253 -5.59 10.94 -3.85
C PHE A 253 -5.92 10.51 -5.28
N THR A 254 -7.12 9.96 -5.51
CA THR A 254 -7.52 9.47 -6.83
C THR A 254 -7.52 10.57 -7.88
N GLY A 255 -8.01 11.77 -7.54
CA GLY A 255 -8.00 12.92 -8.44
C GLY A 255 -6.59 13.40 -8.82
N ALA A 256 -5.66 13.47 -7.85
CA ALA A 256 -4.28 13.84 -8.10
C ALA A 256 -3.52 12.74 -8.87
N ARG A 257 -3.66 11.48 -8.44
CA ARG A 257 -3.08 10.29 -9.08
C ARG A 257 -3.46 10.21 -10.55
N ASN A 258 -4.74 10.36 -10.90
CA ASN A 258 -5.18 10.23 -12.28
C ASN A 258 -4.49 11.26 -13.20
N LYS A 259 -4.32 12.51 -12.74
CA LYS A 259 -3.59 13.56 -13.49
C LYS A 259 -2.11 13.23 -13.65
N VAL A 260 -1.47 12.79 -12.57
CA VAL A 260 -0.04 12.40 -12.58
C VAL A 260 0.17 11.18 -13.50
N SER A 261 -0.67 10.16 -13.40
CA SER A 261 -0.60 8.96 -14.25
C SER A 261 -0.82 9.31 -15.72
N GLU A 262 -1.83 10.12 -16.04
CA GLU A 262 -2.07 10.60 -17.40
C GLU A 262 -0.85 11.33 -17.96
N HIS A 263 -0.25 12.26 -17.20
CA HIS A 263 0.98 12.94 -17.59
C HIS A 263 2.12 11.95 -17.89
N TYR A 264 2.35 10.97 -17.03
CA TYR A 264 3.41 9.97 -17.23
C TYR A 264 3.13 9.02 -18.39
N HIS A 265 1.87 8.64 -18.64
CA HIS A 265 1.51 7.88 -19.84
C HIS A 265 1.84 8.65 -21.11
N GLN A 266 1.56 9.95 -21.16
CA GLN A 266 1.91 10.79 -22.31
C GLN A 266 3.42 10.79 -22.58
N GLN A 267 4.23 11.00 -21.53
CA GLN A 267 5.70 10.95 -21.64
C GLN A 267 6.19 9.57 -22.10
N ALA A 268 5.68 8.50 -21.49
CA ALA A 268 6.05 7.13 -21.84
C ALA A 268 5.72 6.79 -23.30
N LEU A 269 4.52 7.16 -23.77
CA LEU A 269 4.08 6.89 -25.14
C LEU A 269 4.91 7.64 -26.18
N ARG A 270 5.32 8.89 -25.90
CA ARG A 270 6.24 9.64 -26.78
C ARG A 270 7.59 8.94 -26.92
N LEU A 271 8.15 8.49 -25.79
CA LEU A 271 9.43 7.76 -25.76
C LEU A 271 9.32 6.41 -26.47
N TYR A 272 8.23 5.68 -26.25
CA TYR A 272 7.93 4.42 -26.91
C TYR A 272 7.83 4.57 -28.44
N ARG A 273 7.11 5.59 -28.93
CA ARG A 273 7.02 5.91 -30.38
C ARG A 273 8.39 6.19 -30.99
N ASN A 274 9.31 6.76 -30.20
CA ASN A 274 10.67 7.07 -30.58
C ASN A 274 11.66 5.92 -30.31
N GLN A 275 11.17 4.71 -30.00
CA GLN A 275 11.96 3.51 -29.69
C GLN A 275 12.92 3.69 -28.49
N LYS A 276 12.71 4.70 -27.65
CA LYS A 276 13.43 4.89 -26.38
C LYS A 276 12.77 4.06 -25.29
N LEU A 277 12.91 2.74 -25.42
CA LEU A 277 12.12 1.77 -24.65
C LEU A 277 12.45 1.76 -23.15
N ASP A 278 13.73 1.90 -22.80
CA ASP A 278 14.15 1.99 -21.39
C ASP A 278 13.62 3.26 -20.71
N ASP A 279 13.74 4.40 -21.38
CA ASP A 279 13.23 5.67 -20.86
C ASP A 279 11.70 5.61 -20.69
N ALA A 280 10.98 4.96 -21.62
CA ALA A 280 9.54 4.78 -21.53
C ALA A 280 9.12 3.93 -20.31
N LEU A 281 9.89 2.87 -20.00
CA LEU A 281 9.62 2.00 -18.85
C LEU A 281 9.68 2.75 -17.52
N VAL A 282 10.61 3.71 -17.38
CA VAL A 282 10.72 4.53 -16.15
C VAL A 282 9.39 5.20 -15.81
N TYR A 283 8.69 5.76 -16.80
CA TYR A 283 7.42 6.43 -16.56
C TYR A 283 6.28 5.46 -16.25
N TRP A 284 6.20 4.31 -16.92
CA TRP A 284 5.20 3.29 -16.58
C TRP A 284 5.45 2.64 -15.21
N ASP A 285 6.71 2.49 -14.81
CA ASP A 285 7.06 2.03 -13.46
C ASP A 285 6.62 3.04 -12.39
N ARG A 286 6.75 4.35 -12.67
CA ARG A 286 6.21 5.40 -11.79
C ARG A 286 4.69 5.30 -11.66
N VAL A 287 3.96 5.11 -12.77
CA VAL A 287 2.51 4.92 -12.74
C VAL A 287 2.15 3.73 -11.84
N LEU A 288 2.80 2.58 -12.04
CA LEU A 288 2.53 1.36 -11.27
C LEU A 288 2.90 1.47 -9.78
N ALA A 289 3.81 2.37 -9.42
CA ALA A 289 4.18 2.60 -8.03
C ALA A 289 3.04 3.23 -7.20
N ILE A 290 2.16 4.02 -7.83
CA ILE A 290 1.01 4.69 -7.19
C ILE A 290 -0.35 4.16 -7.66
N ASN A 291 -0.38 3.39 -8.75
CA ASN A 291 -1.53 2.67 -9.28
C ASN A 291 -1.11 1.27 -9.77
N PRO A 292 -0.90 0.29 -8.88
CA PRO A 292 -0.41 -1.04 -9.28
C PRO A 292 -1.34 -1.80 -10.24
N SER A 293 -2.62 -1.42 -10.30
CA SER A 293 -3.64 -1.98 -11.19
C SER A 293 -3.84 -1.20 -12.49
N ASP A 294 -2.92 -0.30 -12.84
CA ASP A 294 -3.03 0.48 -14.07
C ASP A 294 -2.91 -0.40 -15.33
N ASP A 295 -4.05 -0.66 -15.98
CA ASP A 295 -4.13 -1.53 -17.17
C ASP A 295 -3.23 -1.04 -18.31
N LEU A 296 -3.16 0.28 -18.52
CA LEU A 296 -2.39 0.86 -19.61
C LEU A 296 -0.90 0.63 -19.39
N ALA A 297 -0.39 0.95 -18.20
CA ALA A 297 1.02 0.74 -17.86
C ALA A 297 1.40 -0.75 -17.96
N LEU A 298 0.56 -1.66 -17.44
CA LEU A 298 0.81 -3.11 -17.52
C LEU A 298 0.93 -3.59 -18.97
N VAL A 299 -0.04 -3.22 -19.82
CA VAL A 299 -0.04 -3.61 -21.24
C VAL A 299 1.19 -3.08 -21.97
N TYR A 300 1.58 -1.84 -21.73
CA TYR A 300 2.72 -1.25 -22.42
C TYR A 300 4.07 -1.80 -21.94
N LYS A 301 4.21 -2.18 -20.66
CA LYS A 301 5.41 -2.89 -20.19
C LYS A 301 5.59 -4.23 -20.91
N ASP A 302 4.52 -4.99 -21.09
CA ASP A 302 4.56 -6.25 -21.86
C ASP A 302 4.94 -6.01 -23.33
N ARG A 303 4.40 -4.95 -23.94
CA ARG A 303 4.74 -4.55 -25.32
C ARG A 303 6.21 -4.17 -25.46
N VAL A 304 6.75 -3.40 -24.52
CA VAL A 304 8.19 -3.05 -24.51
C VAL A 304 9.04 -4.31 -24.44
N LYS A 305 8.71 -5.24 -23.54
CA LYS A 305 9.46 -6.50 -23.39
C LYS A 305 9.46 -7.30 -24.69
N ALA A 306 8.29 -7.50 -25.30
CA ALA A 306 8.17 -8.21 -26.57
C ALA A 306 8.94 -7.53 -27.71
N LEU A 307 8.94 -6.20 -27.76
CA LEU A 307 9.68 -5.45 -28.77
C LEU A 307 11.19 -5.57 -28.58
N LYS A 308 11.70 -5.54 -27.35
CA LYS A 308 13.12 -5.75 -27.05
C LYS A 308 13.59 -7.14 -27.44
N GLU A 309 12.86 -8.18 -27.04
CA GLU A 309 13.16 -9.58 -27.42
C GLU A 309 13.22 -9.73 -28.95
N LYS A 310 12.31 -9.07 -29.66
CA LYS A 310 12.32 -9.06 -31.12
C LYS A 310 13.55 -8.34 -31.68
N LEU A 311 13.95 -7.20 -31.13
CA LEU A 311 15.15 -6.46 -31.56
C LEU A 311 16.46 -7.23 -31.29
N GLU A 312 16.53 -8.00 -30.21
CA GLU A 312 17.70 -8.85 -29.87
C GLU A 312 17.79 -10.11 -30.72
N SER A 313 16.69 -10.52 -31.36
CA SER A 313 16.62 -11.71 -32.22
C SER A 313 17.11 -11.50 -33.65
N PHE A 314 17.57 -10.29 -34.00
CA PHE A 314 18.12 -9.92 -35.31
C PHE A 314 19.60 -9.55 -35.21
#